data_AF-W1WEK3-F1
#
_entry.id   AF-W1WEK3-F1
#
_cell.length_a   1.000
_cell.length_b   1.000
_cell.length_c   1.000
_cell.angle_alpha   90.00
_cell.angle_beta   90.00
_cell.angle_gamma   90.00
#
_symmetry.space_group_name_H-M   'P 1'
#
loop_
_entity.id
_entity.type
_entity.pdbx_description
1 polymer ?
#
loop_
_entity_poly.entity_id
_entity_poly.type
_entity_poly.pdbx_seq_one_letter_code
_entity_poly.pdbx_strand_id
1 'polypeptide(L)'
;LTMNNFNFIVLDPYIVRPVAVAWRDYVPQPARNGLSNFTGNLEEPAVMVNYFLQGDPYQGMVHFTRFFLNTILGMGGFIDVAGMANPKLQRTEPHRFGSTLGHYGVGYGPYVQLPFYGSFTLRDDGGDMADGLYP
;
A
#
# COMPACT_ATOMS: atom_id res chain seq x y z
N LEU A 1 15.71 21.73 -14.98
CA LEU A 1 15.64 20.90 -13.75
C LEU A 1 15.02 19.57 -14.14
N THR A 2 15.70 18.44 -13.92
CA THR A 2 15.08 17.12 -14.09
C THR A 2 14.01 16.93 -13.01
N MET A 3 13.00 16.09 -13.27
CA MET A 3 11.90 15.86 -12.32
C MET A 3 12.39 15.35 -10.96
N ASN A 4 13.45 14.53 -10.96
CA ASN A 4 14.09 14.08 -9.73
C ASN A 4 14.66 15.24 -8.92
N ASN A 5 15.38 16.17 -9.57
CA ASN A 5 15.95 17.33 -8.88
C ASN A 5 14.85 18.27 -8.35
N PHE A 6 13.74 18.41 -9.08
CA PHE A 6 12.60 19.17 -8.57
C PHE A 6 12.03 18.53 -7.29
N ASN A 7 11.78 17.22 -7.30
CA ASN A 7 11.28 16.52 -6.13
C ASN A 7 12.24 16.62 -4.93
N PHE A 8 13.54 16.44 -5.17
CA PHE A 8 14.53 16.37 -4.09
C PHE A 8 14.94 17.74 -3.53
N ILE A 9 15.10 18.76 -4.38
CA ILE A 9 15.66 20.06 -3.96
C ILE A 9 14.56 21.07 -3.61
N VAL A 10 13.41 20.99 -4.26
CA VAL A 10 12.33 21.96 -4.09
C VAL A 10 11.18 21.36 -3.29
N LEU A 11 10.62 20.24 -3.74
CA LEU A 11 9.42 19.71 -3.10
C LEU A 11 9.69 19.17 -1.69
N ASP A 12 10.73 18.35 -1.52
CA ASP A 12 11.04 17.73 -0.23
C ASP A 12 11.37 18.77 0.86
N PRO A 13 12.33 19.69 0.67
CA PRO A 13 12.76 20.57 1.75
C PRO A 13 11.72 21.63 2.12
N TYR A 14 10.93 22.08 1.15
CA TYR A 14 9.99 23.18 1.34
C TYR A 14 8.56 22.75 1.68
N ILE A 15 8.15 21.53 1.32
CA ILE A 15 6.76 21.07 1.50
C ILE A 15 6.70 19.74 2.24
N VAL A 16 7.24 18.65 1.67
CA VAL A 16 7.01 17.30 2.19
C VAL A 16 7.65 17.11 3.56
N ARG A 17 8.93 17.49 3.72
CA ARG A 17 9.65 17.31 4.97
C ARG A 17 9.08 18.17 6.12
N PRO A 18 8.77 19.47 5.95
CA PRO A 18 8.09 20.24 6.99
C PRO A 18 6.76 19.63 7.44
N VAL A 19 5.94 19.15 6.50
CA VAL A 19 4.66 18.49 6.80
C VAL A 19 4.89 17.17 7.55
N ALA A 20 5.87 16.36 7.13
CA ALA A 20 6.20 15.10 7.80
C ALA A 20 6.70 15.31 9.24
N VAL A 21 7.52 16.35 9.46
CA VAL A 21 7.98 16.74 10.82
C VAL A 21 6.80 17.17 11.68
N ALA A 22 5.92 18.04 11.16
CA ALA A 22 4.71 18.44 11.87
C ALA A 22 3.80 17.24 12.19
N TRP A 23 3.59 16.33 11.23
CA TRP A 23 2.84 15.10 11.45
C TRP A 23 3.45 14.24 12.57
N ARG A 24 4.77 14.06 12.56
CA ARG A 24 5.48 13.29 13.58
C ARG A 24 5.38 13.93 14.98
N ASP A 25 5.45 15.25 15.05
CA ASP A 25 5.57 16.00 16.31
C ASP A 25 4.19 16.29 16.94
N TYR A 26 3.16 16.54 16.13
CA TYR A 26 1.83 16.91 16.61
C TYR A 26 0.84 15.74 16.65
N VAL A 27 1.07 14.65 15.90
CA VAL A 27 0.12 13.51 15.87
C VAL A 27 0.61 12.39 16.79
N PRO A 28 -0.19 11.98 17.79
CA PRO A 28 0.16 10.89 18.69
C PRO A 28 0.44 9.58 17.94
N GLN A 29 1.36 8.76 18.47
CA GLN A 29 1.69 7.45 17.89
C GLN A 29 0.45 6.55 17.68
N PRO A 30 -0.51 6.44 18.61
CA PRO A 30 -1.69 5.60 18.39
C PRO A 30 -2.55 6.03 17.20
N ALA A 31 -2.69 7.34 16.97
CA ALA A 31 -3.45 7.86 15.84
C ALA A 31 -2.74 7.58 14.50
N ARG A 32 -1.40 7.71 14.46
CA ARG A 32 -0.60 7.36 13.27
C ARG A 32 -0.69 5.88 12.94
N ASN A 33 -0.54 5.02 13.95
CA ASN A 33 -0.64 3.58 13.78
C ASN A 33 -2.06 3.18 13.36
N GLY A 34 -3.08 3.77 13.98
CA GLY A 34 -4.47 3.53 13.63
C GLY A 34 -4.78 3.90 12.19
N LEU A 35 -4.35 5.09 11.74
CA LEU A 35 -4.52 5.51 10.35
C LEU A 35 -3.76 4.61 9.38
N SER A 36 -2.52 4.23 9.71
CA SER A 36 -1.72 3.32 8.89
C SER A 36 -2.38 1.94 8.77
N ASN A 37 -2.94 1.40 9.85
CA ASN A 37 -3.67 0.14 9.84
C ASN A 37 -4.94 0.24 9.01
N PHE A 38 -5.70 1.32 9.18
CA PHE A 38 -6.95 1.55 8.44
C PHE A 38 -6.69 1.62 6.94
N THR A 39 -5.73 2.42 6.48
CA THR A 39 -5.43 2.52 5.06
C THR A 39 -4.86 1.22 4.50
N GLY A 40 -4.03 0.50 5.27
CA GLY A 40 -3.57 -0.83 4.90
C GLY A 40 -4.71 -1.85 4.76
N ASN A 41 -5.71 -1.79 5.65
CA ASN A 41 -6.88 -2.66 5.63
C ASN A 41 -7.72 -2.48 4.34
N LEU A 42 -7.78 -1.27 3.78
CA LEU A 42 -8.47 -1.01 2.52
C LEU A 42 -7.81 -1.69 1.31
N GLU A 43 -6.53 -2.04 1.42
CA GLU A 43 -5.80 -2.70 0.34
C GLU A 43 -5.93 -4.23 0.40
N GLU A 44 -6.24 -4.79 1.57
CA GLU A 44 -6.33 -6.24 1.80
C GLU A 44 -7.27 -6.98 0.83
N PRO A 45 -8.46 -6.45 0.47
CA PRO A 45 -9.33 -7.10 -0.53
C PRO A 45 -8.66 -7.18 -1.92
N ALA A 46 -7.97 -6.12 -2.32
CA ALA A 46 -7.26 -6.09 -3.59
C ALA A 46 -6.08 -7.08 -3.60
N VAL A 47 -5.35 -7.15 -2.49
CA VAL A 47 -4.26 -8.10 -2.32
C VAL A 47 -4.77 -9.55 -2.35
N MET A 48 -5.91 -9.82 -1.70
CA MET A 48 -6.59 -11.12 -1.76
C MET A 48 -6.91 -11.51 -3.21
N VAL A 49 -7.56 -10.63 -3.96
CA VAL A 49 -7.93 -10.89 -5.36
C VAL A 49 -6.69 -11.18 -6.19
N ASN A 50 -5.62 -10.41 -6.03
CA ASN A 50 -4.39 -10.58 -6.79
C ASN A 50 -3.65 -11.88 -6.45
N TYR A 51 -3.61 -12.31 -5.20
CA TYR A 51 -3.07 -13.64 -4.85
C TYR A 51 -3.89 -14.78 -5.48
N PHE A 52 -5.22 -14.65 -5.54
CA PHE A 52 -6.04 -15.61 -6.28
C PHE A 52 -5.72 -15.59 -7.77
N LEU A 53 -5.54 -14.41 -8.37
CA LEU A 53 -5.15 -14.29 -9.77
C LEU A 53 -3.79 -14.92 -10.04
N GLN A 54 -2.84 -14.80 -9.11
CA GLN A 54 -1.51 -15.43 -9.19
C GLN A 54 -1.53 -16.94 -8.92
N GLY A 55 -2.68 -17.52 -8.54
CA GLY A 55 -2.82 -18.95 -8.26
C GLY A 55 -2.35 -19.38 -6.87
N ASP A 56 -2.17 -18.44 -5.92
CA ASP A 56 -1.86 -18.72 -4.51
C ASP A 56 -3.08 -18.47 -3.61
N PRO A 57 -4.00 -19.45 -3.49
CA PRO A 57 -5.19 -19.29 -2.67
C PRO A 57 -4.89 -19.24 -1.17
N TYR A 58 -3.74 -19.75 -0.72
CA TYR A 58 -3.37 -19.71 0.69
C TYR A 58 -3.10 -18.27 1.12
N GLN A 59 -2.30 -17.53 0.36
CA GLN A 59 -2.05 -16.11 0.64
C GLN A 59 -3.30 -15.28 0.45
N GLY A 60 -4.12 -15.57 -0.56
CA GLY A 60 -5.42 -14.92 -0.73
C GLY A 60 -6.29 -15.01 0.55
N MET A 61 -6.38 -16.21 1.15
CA MET A 61 -7.13 -16.40 2.39
C MET A 61 -6.49 -15.78 3.64
N VAL A 62 -5.16 -15.63 3.67
CA VAL A 62 -4.47 -14.88 4.72
C VAL A 62 -4.92 -13.41 4.71
N HIS A 63 -4.92 -12.77 3.54
CA HIS A 63 -5.34 -11.39 3.37
C HIS A 63 -6.86 -11.20 3.58
N PHE A 64 -7.69 -12.17 3.17
CA PHE A 64 -9.10 -12.21 3.55
C PHE A 64 -9.29 -12.21 5.07
N THR A 65 -8.55 -13.07 5.78
CA THR A 65 -8.65 -13.20 7.23
C THR A 65 -8.19 -11.93 7.92
N ARG A 66 -7.13 -11.28 7.42
CA ARG A 66 -6.67 -9.97 7.88
C ARG A 66 -7.76 -8.93 7.75
N PHE A 67 -8.33 -8.77 6.56
CA PHE A 67 -9.43 -7.84 6.30
C PHE A 67 -10.62 -8.09 7.22
N PHE A 68 -11.05 -9.35 7.33
CA PHE A 68 -12.20 -9.74 8.12
C PHE A 68 -12.00 -9.42 9.62
N LEU A 69 -10.89 -9.85 10.21
CA LEU A 69 -10.63 -9.62 11.63
C LEU A 69 -10.42 -8.14 11.93
N ASN A 70 -9.65 -7.43 11.11
CA ASN A 70 -9.34 -6.01 11.34
C ASN A 70 -10.58 -5.13 11.13
N THR A 71 -11.43 -5.45 10.16
CA THR A 71 -12.67 -4.69 9.92
C THR A 71 -13.70 -4.95 11.02
N ILE A 72 -13.96 -6.22 11.37
CA ILE A 72 -15.04 -6.59 12.30
C ILE A 72 -14.64 -6.36 13.76
N LEU A 73 -13.43 -6.79 14.15
CA LEU A 73 -12.97 -6.74 15.54
C LEU A 73 -11.99 -5.59 15.79
N GLY A 74 -11.34 -5.08 14.74
CA GLY A 74 -10.33 -4.02 14.82
C GLY A 74 -10.87 -2.60 14.63
N MET A 75 -12.15 -2.37 14.93
CA MET A 75 -12.85 -1.08 14.74
C MET A 75 -12.77 -0.57 13.30
N GLY A 76 -13.09 -1.40 12.30
CA GLY A 76 -13.06 -0.99 10.89
C GLY A 76 -11.65 -0.90 10.29
N GLY A 77 -10.65 -1.52 10.92
CA GLY A 77 -9.27 -1.57 10.42
C GLY A 77 -8.27 -0.71 11.20
N PHE A 78 -8.70 0.07 12.19
CA PHE A 78 -7.78 0.89 12.99
C PHE A 78 -6.87 0.06 13.93
N ILE A 79 -7.30 -1.15 14.30
CA ILE A 79 -6.52 -2.07 15.14
C ILE A 79 -6.20 -3.32 14.32
N ASP A 80 -4.91 -3.69 14.25
CA ASP A 80 -4.45 -4.92 13.59
C ASP A 80 -4.64 -6.14 14.50
N VAL A 81 -5.91 -6.56 14.65
CA VAL A 81 -6.31 -7.74 15.43
C VAL A 81 -5.72 -9.02 14.82
N ALA A 82 -5.67 -9.11 13.49
CA ALA A 82 -5.14 -10.27 12.80
C ALA A 82 -3.66 -10.51 13.10
N GLY A 83 -2.83 -9.46 13.01
CA GLY A 83 -1.40 -9.56 13.32
C GLY A 83 -1.10 -9.91 14.78
N MET A 84 -1.95 -9.47 15.72
CA MET A 84 -1.85 -9.86 17.13
C MET A 84 -2.30 -11.31 17.38
N ALA A 85 -3.26 -11.82 16.61
CA ALA A 85 -3.82 -13.15 16.78
C ALA A 85 -2.88 -14.26 16.28
N ASN A 86 -2.14 -14.01 15.18
CA ASN A 86 -1.23 -15.01 14.61
C ASN A 86 -0.06 -14.34 13.87
N PRO A 87 1.20 -14.75 14.13
CA PRO A 87 2.37 -14.25 13.39
C PRO A 87 2.29 -14.41 11.87
N LYS A 88 1.57 -15.42 11.37
CA LYS A 88 1.36 -15.63 9.93
C LYS A 88 0.42 -14.61 9.29
N LEU A 89 -0.33 -13.87 10.10
CA LEU A 89 -1.25 -12.83 9.67
C LEU A 89 -0.65 -11.45 9.92
N GLN A 90 0.67 -11.30 10.07
CA GLN A 90 1.28 -9.96 10.17
C GLN A 90 1.12 -9.21 8.85
N ARG A 91 1.06 -7.88 8.93
CA ARG A 91 0.97 -7.02 7.76
C ARG A 91 2.21 -7.19 6.88
N THR A 92 1.98 -7.32 5.58
CA THR A 92 3.01 -7.38 4.53
C THR A 92 2.81 -6.26 3.52
N GLU A 93 3.80 -6.04 2.65
CA GLU A 93 3.66 -5.11 1.53
C GLU A 93 2.56 -5.60 0.56
N PRO A 94 1.71 -4.70 0.06
CA PRO A 94 0.57 -5.06 -0.76
C PRO A 94 1.00 -5.65 -2.12
N HIS A 95 0.47 -6.83 -2.45
CA HIS A 95 0.61 -7.43 -3.77
C HIS A 95 -0.62 -7.09 -4.61
N ARG A 96 -0.49 -6.06 -5.44
CA ARG A 96 -1.56 -5.51 -6.30
C ARG A 96 -1.43 -5.97 -7.76
N PHE A 97 -2.28 -5.47 -8.64
CA PHE A 97 -2.33 -5.90 -10.04
C PHE A 97 -1.01 -5.76 -10.79
N GLY A 98 -0.20 -4.75 -10.48
CA GLY A 98 1.17 -4.62 -10.99
C GLY A 98 2.06 -5.81 -10.63
N SER A 99 1.93 -6.31 -9.40
CA SER A 99 2.62 -7.54 -8.96
C SER A 99 2.12 -8.78 -9.71
N THR A 100 0.82 -8.86 -10.00
CA THR A 100 0.22 -9.93 -10.81
C THR A 100 0.73 -9.90 -12.25
N LEU A 101 0.79 -8.72 -12.86
CA LEU A 101 1.42 -8.53 -14.17
C LEU A 101 2.89 -8.98 -14.16
N GLY A 102 3.63 -8.61 -13.12
CA GLY A 102 5.01 -9.05 -12.91
C GLY A 102 5.15 -10.56 -12.76
N HIS A 103 4.24 -11.20 -12.02
CA HIS A 103 4.19 -12.67 -11.85
C HIS A 103 4.02 -13.39 -13.19
N TYR A 104 3.23 -12.82 -14.11
CA TYR A 104 3.02 -13.35 -15.47
C TYR A 104 4.04 -12.87 -16.50
N GLY A 105 5.17 -12.28 -16.07
CA GLY A 105 6.28 -11.93 -16.94
C GLY A 105 6.11 -10.63 -17.72
N VAL A 106 5.14 -9.78 -17.36
CA VAL A 106 5.05 -8.43 -17.91
C VAL A 106 6.17 -7.58 -17.34
N GLY A 107 6.99 -7.00 -18.22
CA GLY A 107 8.07 -6.10 -17.84
C GLY A 107 7.56 -4.75 -17.32
N TYR A 108 8.41 -4.03 -16.58
CA TYR A 108 8.08 -2.72 -15.99
C TYR A 108 7.72 -1.62 -17.01
N GLY A 109 8.14 -1.80 -18.27
CA GLY A 109 8.12 -0.73 -19.27
C GLY A 109 9.17 0.35 -18.97
N PRO A 110 9.02 1.56 -19.54
CA PRO A 110 9.91 2.67 -19.25
C PRO A 110 9.75 3.14 -17.80
N TYR A 111 10.89 3.37 -17.14
CA TYR A 111 10.92 4.07 -15.86
C TYR A 111 10.73 5.58 -16.10
N VAL A 112 9.79 6.19 -15.37
CA VAL A 112 9.53 7.63 -15.44
C VAL A 112 9.63 8.21 -14.03
N GLN A 113 10.28 9.37 -13.93
CA GLN A 113 10.25 10.18 -12.72
C GLN A 113 9.23 11.30 -12.91
N LEU A 114 8.15 11.26 -12.15
CA LEU A 114 7.10 12.28 -12.20
C LEU A 114 7.34 13.35 -11.12
N PRO A 115 7.04 14.63 -11.41
CA PRO A 115 7.04 15.67 -10.39
C PRO A 115 5.92 15.37 -9.38
N PHE A 116 6.17 15.64 -8.10
CA PHE A 116 5.25 15.39 -6.97
C PHE A 116 5.00 13.93 -6.62
N TYR A 117 4.82 13.05 -7.60
CA TYR A 117 4.51 11.64 -7.39
C TYR A 117 5.76 10.82 -7.01
N GLY A 118 6.85 10.97 -7.77
CA GLY A 118 8.06 10.19 -7.55
C GLY A 118 8.36 9.21 -8.69
N SER A 119 8.84 8.03 -8.32
CA SER A 119 9.10 6.92 -9.23
C SER A 119 7.77 6.40 -9.79
N PHE A 120 7.71 6.15 -11.09
CA PHE A 120 6.52 5.64 -11.75
C PHE A 120 6.93 4.62 -12.82
N THR A 121 6.27 3.47 -12.83
CA THR A 121 6.34 2.47 -13.89
C THR A 121 4.94 2.18 -14.42
N LEU A 122 4.83 1.91 -15.72
CA LEU A 122 3.53 1.60 -16.32
C LEU A 122 2.92 0.31 -15.75
N ARG A 123 3.77 -0.65 -15.37
CA ARG A 123 3.33 -1.94 -14.84
C ARG A 123 2.81 -1.84 -13.41
N ASP A 124 3.57 -1.26 -12.50
CA ASP A 124 3.21 -1.26 -11.08
C ASP A 124 2.23 -0.12 -10.80
N ASP A 125 2.67 1.13 -10.89
CA ASP A 125 1.83 2.29 -10.55
C ASP A 125 0.62 2.44 -11.48
N GLY A 126 0.78 2.11 -12.76
CA GLY A 126 -0.33 2.12 -13.73
C GLY A 126 -1.22 0.88 -13.63
N GLY A 127 -0.64 -0.31 -13.41
CA GLY A 127 -1.38 -1.56 -13.28
C GLY A 127 -2.19 -1.61 -12.00
N ASP A 128 -1.65 -1.14 -10.89
CA ASP A 128 -2.31 -1.10 -9.58
C ASP A 128 -3.60 -0.27 -9.59
N MET A 129 -3.77 0.66 -10.55
CA MET A 129 -5.03 1.38 -10.72
C MET A 129 -6.20 0.46 -11.11
N ALA A 130 -5.92 -0.71 -11.72
CA ALA A 130 -6.94 -1.70 -12.06
C ALA A 130 -7.64 -2.26 -10.82
N ASP A 131 -6.98 -2.22 -9.65
CA ASP A 131 -7.56 -2.66 -8.39
C ASP A 131 -8.65 -1.72 -7.86
N GLY A 132 -8.76 -0.50 -8.40
CA GLY A 132 -9.86 0.42 -8.12
C GLY A 132 -11.14 0.15 -8.92
N LEU A 133 -11.17 -0.88 -9.78
CA LEU A 133 -12.32 -1.20 -10.63
C LEU A 133 -13.35 -2.12 -9.95
N TYR A 134 -12.97 -2.76 -8.85
CA TYR A 134 -13.86 -3.60 -8.05
C TYR A 134 -14.11 -2.95 -6.68
N PRO A 135 -15.31 -3.18 -6.10
CA PRO A 135 -15.74 -2.56 -4.85
C PRO A 135 -14.96 -3.02 -3.61
#